data_AF-A0A7C6YNX2-F1
#
_entry.id   AF-A0A7C6YNX2-F1
#
_cell.length_a   1.000
_cell.length_b   1.000
_cell.length_c   1.000
_cell.angle_alpha   90.00
_cell.angle_beta   90.00
_cell.angle_gamma   90.00
#
_symmetry.space_group_name_H-M   'P 1'
#
loop_
_entity.id
_entity.type
_entity.pdbx_description
1 polymer ?
#
loop_
_entity_poly.entity_id
_entity_poly.type
_entity_poly.pdbx_seq_one_letter_code
_entity_poly.pdbx_strand_id
1 'polypeptide(L)'
;MRVDISTIAPDTGGDITLNKKFMKELVPGEIGKNIIDLAKKGTPLLKLGSGNPRIFLCAGIHGNELPPQLAFFQLLDYLENMEIRGTLFMVPIAIPYATMKNSRRFQGWDMNRKTSK
;
A
#
# COMPACT_ATOMS: atom_id res chain seq x y z
N MET A 1 15.11 -4.85 -9.99
CA MET A 1 13.79 -5.33 -10.49
C MET A 1 13.03 -4.19 -11.19
N ARG A 2 12.30 -4.44 -12.29
CA ARG A 2 11.38 -3.43 -12.86
C ARG A 2 10.05 -3.47 -12.11
N VAL A 3 9.66 -2.33 -11.54
CA VAL A 3 8.39 -2.15 -10.83
C VAL A 3 7.61 -1.06 -11.53
N ASP A 4 6.41 -1.40 -12.03
CA ASP A 4 5.49 -0.40 -12.54
C ASP A 4 4.67 0.12 -11.35
N ILE A 5 4.72 1.42 -11.08
CA ILE A 5 4.02 2.06 -9.96
C ILE A 5 3.02 3.08 -10.52
N SER A 6 1.79 3.03 -10.02
CA SER A 6 0.71 3.94 -10.40
C SER A 6 -0.13 4.32 -9.19
N THR A 7 -1.01 5.31 -9.36
CA THR A 7 -2.02 5.68 -8.36
C THR A 7 -3.40 5.33 -8.90
N ILE A 8 -4.21 4.68 -8.06
CA ILE A 8 -5.63 4.42 -8.29
C ILE A 8 -6.45 5.12 -7.19
N ALA A 9 -7.76 5.24 -7.38
CA ALA A 9 -8.69 5.82 -6.39
C ALA A 9 -8.18 7.13 -5.74
N PRO A 10 -8.11 8.24 -6.50
CA PRO A 10 -7.52 9.51 -6.03
C PRO A 10 -8.16 10.10 -4.77
N ASP A 11 -9.43 9.80 -4.55
CA ASP A 11 -10.23 10.24 -3.40
C ASP A 11 -9.74 9.66 -2.05
N THR A 12 -8.99 8.57 -2.07
CA THR A 12 -8.46 7.91 -0.86
C THR A 12 -7.18 8.54 -0.32
N GLY A 13 -6.60 9.52 -1.02
CA GLY A 13 -5.27 10.08 -0.74
C GLY A 13 -5.10 10.68 0.67
N GLY A 14 -3.89 10.57 1.21
CA GLY A 14 -3.53 11.09 2.53
C GLY A 14 -2.04 11.03 2.80
N ASP A 15 -1.56 11.99 3.60
CA ASP A 15 -0.15 12.06 4.01
C ASP A 15 0.12 11.09 5.17
N ILE A 16 0.50 9.86 4.83
CA ILE A 16 0.76 8.79 5.80
C ILE A 16 1.91 9.14 6.77
N THR A 17 2.75 10.12 6.45
CA THR A 17 3.82 10.57 7.35
C THR A 17 3.30 11.20 8.64
N LEU A 18 2.03 11.64 8.65
CA LEU A 18 1.37 12.17 9.84
C LEU A 18 0.94 11.07 10.84
N ASN A 19 0.93 9.79 10.43
CA ASN A 19 0.72 8.68 11.36
C ASN A 19 2.04 8.34 12.08
N LYS A 20 2.27 8.98 13.23
CA LYS A 20 3.48 8.77 14.04
C LYS A 20 3.72 7.31 14.45
N LYS A 21 2.65 6.52 14.69
CA LYS A 21 2.79 5.10 15.05
C LYS A 21 3.31 4.26 13.88
N PHE A 22 2.81 4.55 12.68
CA PHE A 22 3.27 3.92 11.46
C PHE A 22 4.72 4.33 11.15
N MET A 23 5.02 5.62 11.16
CA MET A 23 6.35 6.14 10.81
C MET A 23 7.44 5.73 11.79
N LYS A 24 7.11 5.47 13.06
CA LYS A 24 8.08 4.99 14.06
C LYS A 24 8.72 3.65 13.68
N GLU A 25 7.96 2.78 13.02
CA GLU A 25 8.38 1.41 12.69
C GLU A 25 8.74 1.26 11.20
N LEU A 26 8.48 2.29 10.39
CA LEU A 26 8.69 2.25 8.96
C LEU A 26 10.16 2.52 8.63
N VAL A 27 10.78 1.57 7.93
CA VAL A 27 12.11 1.73 7.32
C VAL A 27 11.92 1.58 5.80
N PRO A 28 11.79 2.70 5.05
CA PRO A 28 11.49 2.61 3.63
C PRO A 28 12.77 2.61 2.77
N GLY A 29 12.93 1.62 1.90
CA GLY A 29 13.80 1.70 0.72
C GLY A 29 13.31 2.72 -0.32
N GLU A 30 13.99 2.82 -1.46
CA GLU A 30 13.67 3.81 -2.52
C GLU A 30 12.25 3.63 -3.09
N ILE A 31 11.82 2.39 -3.33
CA ILE A 31 10.44 2.08 -3.75
C ILE A 31 9.45 2.52 -2.66
N GLY A 32 9.79 2.27 -1.39
CA GLY A 32 8.99 2.70 -0.23
C GLY A 32 8.77 4.20 -0.18
N LYS A 33 9.80 5.01 -0.45
CA LYS A 33 9.69 6.47 -0.52
C LYS A 33 8.71 6.92 -1.60
N ASN A 34 8.76 6.30 -2.79
CA ASN A 34 7.80 6.58 -3.86
C ASN A 34 6.36 6.24 -3.45
N ILE A 35 6.14 5.14 -2.72
CA ILE A 35 4.82 4.78 -2.19
C ILE A 35 4.30 5.84 -1.23
N ILE A 36 5.15 6.34 -0.32
CA ILE A 36 4.78 7.39 0.65
C ILE A 36 4.30 8.65 -0.09
N ASP A 37 5.01 9.06 -1.15
CA ASP A 37 4.62 10.25 -1.91
C ASP A 37 3.39 10.05 -2.78
N LEU A 38 3.22 8.88 -3.39
CA LEU A 38 2.02 8.55 -4.17
C LEU A 38 0.79 8.41 -3.30
N ALA A 39 0.94 7.97 -2.04
CA ALA A 39 -0.15 7.85 -1.08
C ALA A 39 -0.85 9.19 -0.81
N LYS A 40 -0.15 10.32 -0.98
CA LYS A 40 -0.75 11.67 -0.90
C LYS A 40 -1.77 11.93 -2.01
N LYS A 41 -1.68 11.22 -3.14
CA LYS A 41 -2.49 11.42 -4.34
C LYS A 41 -3.61 10.38 -4.53
N GLY A 42 -3.60 9.30 -3.75
CA GLY A 42 -4.53 8.17 -3.87
C GLY A 42 -3.88 6.85 -3.49
N THR A 43 -4.57 5.74 -3.70
CA THR A 43 -4.08 4.39 -3.43
C THR A 43 -2.88 4.03 -4.34
N PRO A 44 -1.69 3.73 -3.78
CA PRO A 44 -0.58 3.23 -4.59
C PRO A 44 -0.84 1.80 -5.07
N LEU A 45 -0.67 1.56 -6.37
CA LEU A 45 -0.72 0.23 -6.98
C LEU A 45 0.62 -0.08 -7.63
N LEU A 46 1.23 -1.18 -7.22
CA LEU A 46 2.46 -1.69 -7.79
C LEU A 46 2.19 -2.95 -8.59
N LYS A 47 2.94 -3.13 -9.67
CA LYS A 47 3.01 -4.36 -10.46
C LYS A 47 4.47 -4.77 -10.62
N LEU A 48 4.77 -6.00 -10.20
CA LEU A 48 6.07 -6.64 -10.29
C LEU A 48 5.97 -7.88 -11.17
N GLY A 49 6.98 -8.11 -12.01
CA GLY A 49 7.05 -9.29 -12.88
C GLY A 49 5.99 -9.30 -13.99
N SER A 50 5.83 -10.47 -14.62
CA SER A 50 4.86 -10.71 -15.68
C SER A 50 4.57 -12.22 -15.82
N GLY A 51 3.45 -12.57 -16.44
CA GLY A 51 3.05 -13.98 -16.65
C GLY A 51 2.18 -14.54 -15.51
N ASN A 52 2.17 -15.87 -15.38
CA ASN A 52 1.34 -16.60 -14.42
C ASN A 52 2.22 -17.38 -13.41
N PRO A 53 1.75 -17.61 -12.17
CA PRO A 53 0.46 -17.17 -11.62
C PRO A 53 0.41 -15.65 -11.37
N ARG A 54 -0.82 -15.12 -11.21
CA ARG A 54 -1.05 -13.73 -10.83
C ARG A 54 -1.54 -13.68 -9.39
N ILE A 55 -0.84 -12.92 -8.56
CA ILE A 55 -1.15 -12.76 -7.14
C ILE A 55 -1.49 -11.30 -6.89
N PHE A 56 -2.56 -11.05 -6.14
CA PHE A 56 -2.93 -9.72 -5.66
C PHE A 56 -2.82 -9.69 -4.14
N LEU A 57 -1.97 -8.82 -3.61
CA LEU A 57 -1.81 -8.58 -2.18
C LEU A 57 -2.34 -7.18 -1.85
N CYS A 58 -3.11 -7.07 -0.77
CA CYS A 58 -3.69 -5.80 -0.33
C CYS A 58 -3.64 -5.67 1.20
N ALA A 59 -3.30 -4.48 1.68
CA ALA A 59 -3.42 -4.08 3.08
C ALA A 59 -3.93 -2.65 3.21
N GLY A 60 -4.22 -2.21 4.44
CA GLY A 60 -4.62 -0.83 4.71
C GLY A 60 -6.04 -0.49 4.23
N ILE A 61 -6.93 -1.50 4.12
CA ILE A 61 -8.37 -1.25 3.98
C ILE A 61 -8.87 -0.52 5.23
N HIS A 62 -8.42 -0.97 6.41
CA HIS A 62 -8.50 -0.21 7.64
C HIS A 62 -7.14 0.38 7.96
N GLY A 63 -7.09 1.71 8.11
CA GLY A 63 -5.84 2.43 8.31
C GLY A 63 -5.19 2.21 9.67
N ASN A 64 -5.92 1.68 10.66
CA ASN A 64 -5.38 1.33 11.97
C ASN A 64 -4.81 -0.09 12.06
N GLU A 65 -4.91 -0.88 10.98
CA GLU A 65 -4.30 -2.22 10.87
C GLU A 65 -2.89 -2.06 10.27
N LEU A 66 -1.96 -1.54 11.08
CA LEU A 66 -0.62 -1.13 10.64
C LEU A 66 0.33 -2.29 10.28
N PRO A 67 0.37 -3.42 11.00
CA PRO A 67 1.41 -4.44 10.77
C PRO A 67 1.44 -5.00 9.33
N PRO A 68 0.31 -5.33 8.68
CA PRO A 68 0.33 -5.77 7.28
C PRO A 68 0.86 -4.69 6.34
N GLN A 69 0.53 -3.42 6.58
CA GLN A 69 1.02 -2.30 5.77
C GLN A 69 2.55 -2.16 5.89
N LEU A 70 3.10 -2.28 7.10
CA LEU A 70 4.56 -2.27 7.32
C LEU A 70 5.25 -3.47 6.64
N ALA A 71 4.64 -4.66 6.70
CA ALA A 71 5.16 -5.87 6.07
C ALA A 71 5.29 -5.72 4.54
N PHE A 72 4.45 -4.92 3.89
CA PHE A 72 4.62 -4.61 2.47
C PHE A 72 5.93 -3.90 2.17
N PHE A 73 6.36 -2.94 2.99
CA PHE A 73 7.62 -2.22 2.77
C PHE A 73 8.81 -3.17 2.93
N GLN A 74 8.79 -4.01 3.97
CA GLN A 74 9.81 -5.04 4.17
C GLN A 74 9.84 -6.07 3.03
N LEU A 75 8.66 -6.48 2.54
CA LEU A 75 8.56 -7.40 1.41
C LEU A 75 9.10 -6.77 0.13
N LEU A 76 8.85 -5.49 -0.12
CA LEU A 76 9.39 -4.79 -1.30
C LEU A 76 10.91 -4.73 -1.27
N ASP A 77 11.50 -4.42 -0.12
CA ASP A 77 12.95 -4.41 0.06
C ASP A 77 13.55 -5.82 -0.15
N TYR A 78 12.88 -6.86 0.36
CA TYR A 78 13.28 -8.25 0.13
C TYR A 78 13.23 -8.65 -1.36
N LEU A 79 12.17 -8.24 -2.06
CA LEU A 79 11.96 -8.59 -3.47
C LEU A 79 12.83 -7.79 -4.45
N GLU A 80 13.43 -6.67 -4.04
CA GLU A 80 14.20 -5.76 -4.92
C GLU A 80 15.28 -6.47 -5.74
N ASN A 81 15.91 -7.48 -5.12
CA ASN A 81 17.01 -8.27 -5.67
C ASN A 81 16.58 -9.67 -6.15
N MET A 82 15.28 -9.93 -6.27
CA MET A 82 14.76 -11.23 -6.68
C MET A 82 14.20 -11.22 -8.11
N GLU A 83 14.27 -12.37 -8.77
CA GLU A 83 13.54 -12.63 -10.01
C GLU A 83 12.12 -13.12 -9.69
N ILE A 84 11.11 -12.39 -10.16
CA ILE A 84 9.71 -12.76 -9.96
C ILE A 84 9.24 -13.66 -11.11
N ARG A 85 8.90 -14.92 -10.80
CA ARG A 85 8.27 -15.87 -11.75
C ARG A 85 6.75 -15.81 -11.62
N GLY A 86 6.13 -14.96 -12.42
CA GLY A 86 4.70 -14.64 -12.38
C GLY A 86 4.46 -13.14 -12.26
N THR A 87 3.23 -12.75 -11.94
CA THR A 87 2.89 -11.33 -11.71
C THR A 87 2.41 -11.12 -10.28
N LEU A 88 2.97 -10.10 -9.62
CA LEU A 88 2.54 -9.67 -8.30
C LEU A 88 1.98 -8.25 -8.39
N PHE A 89 0.71 -8.09 -8.03
CA PHE A 89 0.06 -6.81 -7.83
C PHE A 89 -0.01 -6.51 -6.33
N MET A 90 0.40 -5.32 -5.93
CA MET A 90 0.46 -4.93 -4.52
C MET A 90 -0.24 -3.60 -4.30
N VAL A 91 -1.14 -3.59 -3.31
CA VAL A 91 -1.75 -2.39 -2.74
C VAL A 91 -1.33 -2.33 -1.27
N PRO A 92 -0.18 -1.70 -0.95
CA PRO A 92 0.36 -1.72 0.40
C PRO A 92 -0.50 -0.93 1.40
N ILE A 93 -1.17 0.11 0.90
CA ILE A 93 -2.03 1.00 1.68
C ILE A 93 -3.24 1.34 0.82
N ALA A 94 -4.32 0.58 0.99
CA ALA A 94 -5.54 0.74 0.19
C ALA A 94 -6.19 2.11 0.41
N ILE A 95 -6.20 2.61 1.64
CA ILE A 95 -6.83 3.89 1.98
C ILE A 95 -5.86 4.80 2.73
N PRO A 96 -4.95 5.48 2.01
CA PRO A 96 -3.95 6.36 2.61
C PRO A 96 -4.48 7.35 3.64
N TYR A 97 -5.64 7.96 3.40
CA TYR A 97 -6.27 8.86 4.35
C TYR A 97 -6.58 8.18 5.69
N ALA A 98 -7.12 6.96 5.66
CA ALA A 98 -7.43 6.23 6.87
C ALA A 98 -6.15 5.86 7.63
N THR A 99 -5.09 5.48 6.91
CA THR A 99 -3.77 5.20 7.50
C THR A 99 -3.16 6.45 8.12
N MET A 100 -3.19 7.59 7.42
CA MET A 100 -2.76 8.89 7.96
C MET A 100 -3.45 9.20 9.29
N LYS A 101 -4.75 8.92 9.41
CA LYS A 101 -5.52 9.15 10.64
C LYS A 101 -5.42 8.02 11.67
N ASN A 102 -4.71 6.93 11.38
CA ASN A 102 -4.73 5.70 12.17
C ASN A 102 -6.16 5.26 12.52
N SER A 103 -7.04 5.27 11.52
CA SER A 103 -8.48 5.07 11.65
C SER A 103 -8.94 3.81 10.93
N ARG A 104 -9.91 3.11 11.52
CA ARG A 104 -10.61 2.02 10.83
C ARG A 104 -11.48 2.52 9.68
N ARG A 105 -12.07 3.71 9.84
CA ARG A 105 -13.09 4.26 8.93
C ARG A 105 -12.51 5.33 8.02
N PHE A 106 -13.06 5.40 6.81
CA PHE A 106 -12.83 6.47 5.84
C PHE A 106 -14.15 7.19 5.58
N GLN A 107 -14.18 8.52 5.82
CA GLN A 107 -15.40 9.34 5.68
C GLN A 107 -16.63 8.75 6.42
N GLY A 108 -16.41 8.14 7.60
CA GLY A 108 -17.47 7.52 8.40
C GLY A 108 -17.84 6.08 7.99
N TRP A 109 -17.33 5.58 6.87
CA TRP A 109 -17.61 4.23 6.38
C TRP A 109 -16.56 3.21 6.77
N ASP A 110 -17.00 1.99 7.08
CA ASP A 110 -16.15 0.79 7.06
C ASP A 110 -16.05 0.31 5.61
N MET A 111 -14.86 0.46 5.02
CA MET A 111 -14.66 0.25 3.59
C MET A 111 -14.66 -1.23 3.22
N ASN A 112 -14.35 -2.13 4.17
CA ASN A 112 -14.50 -3.57 4.00
C ASN A 112 -15.98 -4.03 4.09
N ARG A 113 -16.93 -3.10 4.12
CA ARG A 113 -18.38 -3.34 4.03
C ARG A 113 -19.02 -2.63 2.84
N LYS A 114 -18.22 -1.95 2.02
CA LYS A 114 -18.66 -1.18 0.84
C LYS A 114 -18.22 -1.81 -0.49
N THR A 115 -17.71 -3.03 -0.46
CA THR A 115 -17.41 -3.82 -1.66
C THR A 115 -18.70 -4.22 -2.37
N SER A 116 -18.76 -4.09 -3.71
CA SER A 116 -19.83 -4.70 -4.49
C SER A 116 -19.77 -6.23 -4.36
N LYS A 117 -20.94 -6.88 -4.31
CA LYS A 117 -21.05 -8.32 -4.51
C LYS A 117 -20.94 -8.66 -5.99
#